data_AF-A0A2D3R9G1-F1
#
_entry.id   AF-A0A2D3R9G1-F1
#
_cell.length_a   1.000
_cell.length_b   1.000
_cell.length_c   1.000
_cell.angle_alpha   90.00
_cell.angle_beta   90.00
_cell.angle_gamma   90.00
#
_symmetry.space_group_name_H-M   'P 1'
#
loop_
_entity.id
_entity.type
_entity.pdbx_description
1 polymer ?
#
loop_
_entity_poly.entity_id
_entity_poly.type
_entity_poly.pdbx_seq_one_letter_code
_entity_poly.pdbx_strand_id
1 'polypeptide(L)'
;MCKKNITGLFAILALTGCGGAEDAGGEAAPDNMSNQASLNTDVSTTMPELAQSAETNAAETDQKKDVEIADKSTAPSKAAPSVKTADCKITSIPGDTQFKGDCEFMPHGGGSFTVKRSNGQSFVDGITAFVAELDSKTAAGLSARDANGDLTYLGVAEKSPVDGACWESENHSVCVYAK
;
A
#
# COMPACT_ATOMS: atom_id res chain seq x y z
N MET A 1 11.55 42.17 -10.97
CA MET A 1 10.20 42.80 -10.91
C MET A 1 9.29 41.82 -11.65
N CYS A 2 8.39 41.06 -11.04
CA CYS A 2 7.19 41.50 -10.34
C CYS A 2 6.88 40.63 -9.11
N LYS A 3 6.47 41.32 -8.05
CA LYS A 3 5.98 40.81 -6.77
C LYS A 3 4.46 40.67 -6.92
N LYS A 4 3.88 39.50 -6.66
CA LYS A 4 2.41 39.36 -6.52
C LYS A 4 2.10 38.76 -5.17
N ASN A 5 1.73 39.65 -4.26
CA ASN A 5 1.08 39.36 -2.99
C ASN A 5 -0.32 38.82 -3.31
N ILE A 6 -0.69 37.69 -2.72
CA ILE A 6 -2.09 37.28 -2.59
C ILE A 6 -2.38 37.25 -1.09
N THR A 7 -3.00 38.34 -0.66
CA THR A 7 -3.63 38.56 0.63
C THR A 7 -5.12 38.31 0.47
N GLY A 8 -5.72 37.62 1.43
CA GLY A 8 -7.17 37.51 1.61
C GLY A 8 -7.69 36.11 1.26
N LEU A 9 -8.63 35.52 2.01
CA LEU A 9 -9.60 36.11 2.92
C LEU A 9 -10.07 35.01 3.88
N PHE A 10 -10.19 35.35 5.17
CA PHE A 10 -10.81 34.51 6.19
C PHE A 10 -12.29 34.28 5.86
N ALA A 11 -12.73 33.01 5.79
CA ALA A 11 -14.14 32.66 5.84
C ALA A 11 -14.47 32.17 7.25
N ILE A 12 -15.25 32.98 7.95
CA ILE A 12 -15.80 32.74 9.29
C ILE A 12 -16.95 31.74 9.16
N LEU A 13 -16.84 30.56 9.79
CA LEU A 13 -17.98 29.67 10.01
C LEU A 13 -18.71 30.09 11.28
N ALA A 14 -19.93 30.58 11.12
CA ALA A 14 -20.85 30.89 12.21
C ALA A 14 -21.50 29.61 12.75
N LEU A 15 -21.32 29.38 14.06
CA LEU A 15 -22.11 28.46 14.87
C LEU A 15 -23.39 29.17 15.30
N THR A 16 -24.56 28.69 14.85
CA THR A 16 -25.86 28.95 15.51
C THR A 16 -26.85 27.86 15.14
N GLY A 17 -27.27 27.07 16.14
CA GLY A 17 -28.32 26.07 16.03
C GLY A 17 -28.61 25.44 17.39
N CYS A 18 -29.24 26.20 18.28
CA CYS A 18 -29.73 25.76 19.59
C CYS A 18 -31.22 26.12 19.69
N GLY A 19 -32.06 25.18 20.14
CA GLY A 19 -33.48 25.37 20.49
C GLY A 19 -34.41 24.41 19.73
N GLY A 20 -35.21 23.55 20.36
CA GLY A 20 -35.57 23.43 21.78
C GLY A 20 -36.23 22.08 22.13
N ALA A 21 -36.40 21.88 23.43
CA ALA A 21 -37.19 20.83 24.09
C ALA A 21 -38.67 20.87 23.60
N GLU A 22 -39.53 19.86 23.73
CA GLU A 22 -39.98 19.10 24.91
C GLU A 22 -40.80 17.90 24.39
N ASP A 23 -40.69 16.70 24.97
CA ASP A 23 -41.86 15.92 25.45
C ASP A 23 -41.40 14.69 26.26
N ALA A 24 -42.28 14.24 27.15
CA ALA A 24 -42.00 13.45 28.33
C ALA A 24 -42.45 12.00 28.19
N GLY A 25 -41.85 11.12 29.01
CA GLY A 25 -42.55 10.02 29.66
C GLY A 25 -42.86 8.77 28.84
N GLY A 26 -42.22 7.65 29.20
CA GLY A 26 -42.64 6.33 28.75
C GLY A 26 -41.73 5.21 29.21
N GLU A 27 -41.82 4.83 30.49
CA GLU A 27 -41.36 3.52 30.97
C GLU A 27 -42.24 2.41 30.36
N ALA A 28 -41.64 1.46 29.63
CA ALA A 28 -42.15 0.10 29.48
C ALA A 28 -41.04 -0.86 28.99
N ALA A 29 -41.09 -2.07 29.52
CA ALA A 29 -40.12 -3.16 29.54
C ALA A 29 -39.77 -3.80 28.16
N PRO A 30 -38.77 -4.71 28.11
CA PRO A 30 -38.36 -5.41 26.90
C PRO A 30 -39.05 -6.80 26.74
N ASP A 31 -39.63 -7.04 25.56
CA ASP A 31 -40.09 -8.36 25.09
C ASP A 31 -39.86 -8.41 23.55
N ASN A 32 -38.90 -9.20 23.06
CA ASN A 32 -39.02 -10.61 22.66
C ASN A 32 -39.85 -10.87 21.38
N MET A 33 -39.16 -11.18 20.28
CA MET A 33 -39.50 -12.19 19.24
C MET A 33 -38.35 -12.17 18.22
N SER A 34 -37.35 -13.05 18.30
CA SER A 34 -37.43 -14.47 17.94
C SER A 34 -38.12 -14.67 16.59
N ASN A 35 -37.34 -14.83 15.51
CA ASN A 35 -37.77 -15.65 14.41
C ASN A 35 -36.63 -16.58 13.99
N GLN A 36 -36.87 -17.87 14.23
CA GLN A 36 -35.96 -18.97 13.99
C GLN A 36 -35.93 -19.38 12.50
N ALA A 37 -34.74 -19.82 12.11
CA ALA A 37 -34.41 -21.01 11.33
C ALA A 37 -35.22 -21.39 10.07
N SER A 38 -34.47 -21.59 9.00
CA SER A 38 -34.50 -22.88 8.32
C SER A 38 -33.09 -23.38 8.07
N LEU A 39 -32.80 -24.51 8.71
CA LEU A 39 -31.80 -25.47 8.30
C LEU A 39 -32.14 -25.98 6.90
N ASN A 40 -31.12 -26.27 6.09
CA ASN A 40 -31.08 -27.53 5.37
C ASN A 40 -29.64 -28.06 5.34
N THR A 41 -29.54 -29.22 5.96
CA THR A 41 -28.42 -30.11 6.20
C THR A 41 -28.02 -30.83 4.90
N ASP A 42 -26.71 -30.93 4.69
CA ASP A 42 -25.93 -32.11 4.24
C ASP A 42 -26.43 -32.94 3.05
N VAL A 43 -25.56 -33.17 2.04
CA VAL A 43 -25.32 -34.51 1.50
C VAL A 43 -24.08 -34.53 0.58
N SER A 44 -23.16 -35.41 0.96
CA SER A 44 -22.27 -36.27 0.15
C SER A 44 -21.32 -35.67 -0.88
N THR A 45 -20.04 -35.73 -0.52
CA THR A 45 -19.13 -36.79 -1.00
C THR A 45 -19.49 -37.44 -2.34
N THR A 46 -18.72 -37.13 -3.39
CA THR A 46 -18.31 -38.14 -4.39
C THR A 46 -16.95 -37.75 -4.94
N MET A 47 -15.93 -38.49 -4.51
CA MET A 47 -14.65 -38.59 -5.24
C MET A 47 -14.90 -39.35 -6.55
N PRO A 48 -14.35 -38.90 -7.68
CA PRO A 48 -13.94 -39.79 -8.74
C PRO A 48 -12.47 -40.22 -8.56
N GLU A 49 -12.35 -41.52 -8.46
CA GLU A 49 -11.20 -42.39 -8.42
C GLU A 49 -10.56 -42.57 -9.82
N LEU A 50 -9.23 -42.70 -9.83
CA LEU A 50 -8.30 -43.29 -10.82
C LEU A 50 -8.56 -43.16 -12.34
N ALA A 51 -7.55 -42.61 -13.04
CA ALA A 51 -6.66 -43.34 -13.99
C ALA A 51 -5.76 -42.29 -14.70
N GLN A 52 -4.49 -42.14 -14.33
CA GLN A 52 -3.33 -42.89 -14.85
C GLN A 52 -3.21 -42.84 -16.39
N SER A 53 -2.27 -42.03 -16.89
CA SER A 53 -1.44 -42.36 -18.05
C SER A 53 -0.18 -41.50 -18.03
N ALA A 54 0.95 -42.20 -18.00
CA ALA A 54 2.28 -41.68 -18.20
C ALA A 54 2.48 -41.28 -19.66
N GLU A 55 3.30 -40.26 -19.92
CA GLU A 55 4.27 -40.37 -21.01
C GLU A 55 5.47 -39.46 -20.77
N THR A 56 6.60 -40.13 -20.59
CA THR A 56 7.96 -39.64 -20.68
C THR A 56 8.20 -39.07 -22.08
N ASN A 57 8.77 -37.87 -22.17
CA ASN A 57 9.68 -37.57 -23.28
C ASN A 57 10.87 -36.80 -22.73
N ALA A 58 11.94 -37.57 -22.51
CA ALA A 58 13.29 -37.08 -22.54
C ALA A 58 13.58 -36.54 -23.94
N ALA A 59 14.03 -35.30 -24.02
CA ALA A 59 14.80 -34.81 -25.14
C ALA A 59 16.11 -34.26 -24.56
N GLU A 60 17.06 -35.18 -24.34
CA GLU A 60 18.46 -34.84 -24.48
C GLU A 60 18.68 -34.35 -25.91
N THR A 61 19.27 -33.17 -26.06
CA THR A 61 20.14 -32.91 -27.20
C THR A 61 21.39 -32.27 -26.64
N ASP A 62 22.35 -33.18 -26.47
CA ASP A 62 23.70 -32.95 -26.07
C ASP A 62 24.48 -32.28 -27.22
N GLN A 63 25.23 -31.24 -26.83
CA GLN A 63 26.43 -30.67 -27.46
C GLN A 63 26.35 -30.11 -28.90
N LYS A 64 26.80 -28.85 -29.05
CA LYS A 64 28.20 -28.60 -29.48
C LYS A 64 28.55 -27.09 -29.48
N LYS A 65 29.76 -26.84 -28.98
CA LYS A 65 30.78 -25.91 -29.48
C LYS A 65 31.02 -24.64 -28.66
N ASP A 66 31.97 -24.78 -27.73
CA ASP A 66 32.96 -23.77 -27.39
C ASP A 66 33.40 -22.96 -28.62
N VAL A 67 33.06 -21.68 -28.59
CA VAL A 67 33.89 -20.65 -29.19
C VAL A 67 34.17 -19.65 -28.08
N GLU A 68 35.34 -19.82 -27.46
CA GLU A 68 35.99 -18.82 -26.64
C GLU A 68 36.26 -17.59 -27.51
N ILE A 69 35.33 -16.64 -27.51
CA ILE A 69 35.64 -15.25 -27.83
C ILE A 69 35.75 -14.54 -26.49
N ALA A 70 36.97 -14.11 -26.16
CA ALA A 70 37.26 -13.20 -25.08
C ALA A 70 36.57 -11.85 -25.34
N ASP A 71 35.25 -11.80 -25.12
CA ASP A 71 34.51 -10.55 -25.08
C ASP A 71 34.68 -9.98 -23.67
N LYS A 72 35.48 -8.92 -23.57
CA LYS A 72 35.46 -7.99 -22.43
C LYS A 72 34.12 -7.27 -22.42
N SER A 73 33.03 -8.01 -22.23
CA SER A 73 31.71 -7.46 -21.96
C SER A 73 31.75 -6.93 -20.54
N THR A 74 32.15 -5.67 -20.44
CA THR A 74 31.90 -4.84 -19.28
C THR A 74 30.39 -4.64 -19.23
N ALA A 75 29.68 -5.64 -18.73
CA ALA A 75 28.27 -5.50 -18.42
C ALA A 75 28.14 -4.27 -17.51
N PRO A 76 27.22 -3.33 -17.81
CA PRO A 76 27.02 -2.18 -16.96
C PRO A 76 26.63 -2.71 -15.58
N SER A 77 27.55 -2.59 -14.63
CA SER A 77 27.30 -2.91 -13.23
C SER A 77 26.12 -2.04 -12.82
N LYS A 78 24.96 -2.68 -12.66
CA LYS A 78 23.71 -2.04 -12.24
C LYS A 78 23.99 -1.49 -10.84
N ALA A 79 24.34 -0.20 -10.78
CA ALA A 79 24.71 0.46 -9.53
C ALA A 79 23.63 0.16 -8.49
N ALA A 80 24.05 -0.33 -7.33
CA ALA A 80 23.13 -0.62 -6.24
C ALA A 80 22.34 0.66 -5.90
N PRO A 81 21.04 0.56 -5.61
CA PRO A 81 20.23 1.72 -5.27
C PRO A 81 20.85 2.44 -4.06
N SER A 82 21.17 3.72 -4.24
CA SER A 82 21.75 4.53 -3.18
C SER A 82 20.69 4.83 -2.12
N VAL A 83 20.85 4.25 -0.93
CA VAL A 83 19.99 4.55 0.22
C VAL A 83 20.26 5.99 0.67
N LYS A 84 19.19 6.77 0.85
CA LYS A 84 19.24 8.16 1.31
C LYS A 84 18.39 8.34 2.55
N THR A 85 18.79 9.24 3.43
CA THR A 85 17.92 9.65 4.54
C THR A 85 16.90 10.69 4.04
N ALA A 86 15.66 10.54 4.47
CA ALA A 86 14.55 11.44 4.15
C ALA A 86 13.69 11.67 5.40
N ASP A 87 12.86 12.70 5.38
CA ASP A 87 11.76 12.85 6.33
C ASP A 87 10.51 12.20 5.72
N CYS A 88 9.87 11.29 6.45
CA CYS A 88 8.64 10.64 6.02
C CYS A 88 7.47 11.07 6.90
N LYS A 89 6.29 11.18 6.28
CA LYS A 89 5.00 11.21 6.95
C LYS A 89 4.12 10.12 6.36
N ILE A 90 3.66 9.19 7.20
CA ILE A 90 2.79 8.09 6.78
C ILE A 90 1.54 8.12 7.64
N THR A 91 0.38 8.00 7.00
CA THR A 91 -0.93 8.00 7.66
C THR A 91 -1.74 6.82 7.16
N SER A 92 -2.33 6.06 8.09
CA SER A 92 -3.36 5.07 7.75
C SER A 92 -4.75 5.69 7.85
N ILE A 93 -5.60 5.34 6.90
CA ILE A 93 -6.99 5.81 6.78
C ILE A 93 -7.87 4.57 6.82
N PRO A 94 -8.93 4.53 7.64
CA PRO A 94 -9.40 5.55 8.58
C PRO A 94 -8.69 5.54 9.95
N GLY A 95 -7.62 4.76 10.11
CA GLY A 95 -7.08 4.36 11.43
C GLY A 95 -6.48 5.46 12.32
N ASP A 96 -6.42 6.73 11.88
CA ASP A 96 -5.80 7.88 12.57
C ASP A 96 -4.35 7.66 13.06
N THR A 97 -3.75 6.50 12.79
CA THR A 97 -2.37 6.19 13.11
C THR A 97 -1.48 6.95 12.13
N GLN A 98 -0.50 7.67 12.70
CA GLN A 98 0.47 8.38 11.90
C GLN A 98 1.89 8.12 12.38
N PHE A 99 2.79 8.08 11.40
CA PHE A 99 4.22 8.19 11.61
C PHE A 99 4.72 9.52 11.03
N LYS A 100 5.61 10.19 11.74
CA LYS A 100 6.37 11.33 11.24
C LYS A 100 7.80 11.28 11.76
N GLY A 101 8.78 11.25 10.87
CA GLY A 101 10.19 11.26 11.24
C GLY A 101 11.10 10.68 10.16
N ASP A 102 12.34 10.42 10.54
CA ASP A 102 13.38 9.95 9.62
C ASP A 102 13.06 8.56 9.05
N CYS A 103 13.32 8.42 7.76
CA CYS A 103 13.20 7.17 7.02
C CYS A 103 14.37 7.01 6.04
N GLU A 104 14.59 5.77 5.63
CA GLU A 104 15.49 5.43 4.53
C GLU A 104 14.68 5.39 3.24
N PHE A 105 15.01 6.30 2.32
CA PHE A 105 14.49 6.35 0.98
C PHE A 105 15.44 5.65 0.01
N MET A 106 14.92 4.67 -0.72
CA MET A 106 15.65 3.87 -1.68
C MET A 106 15.01 4.09 -3.05
N PRO A 107 15.58 4.98 -3.89
CA PRO A 107 15.08 5.21 -5.22
C PRO A 107 15.37 3.99 -6.11
N HIS A 108 14.38 3.63 -6.91
CA HIS A 108 14.49 2.67 -8.00
C HIS A 108 14.44 3.42 -9.34
N GLY A 109 14.73 2.72 -10.43
CA GLY A 109 14.61 3.28 -11.77
C GLY A 109 13.16 3.70 -12.07
N GLY A 110 12.99 4.70 -12.94
CA GLY A 110 11.65 5.15 -13.36
C GLY A 110 10.89 6.00 -12.33
N GLY A 111 11.52 6.35 -11.20
CA GLY A 111 10.91 7.14 -10.14
C GLY A 111 10.18 6.32 -9.08
N SER A 112 10.08 5.01 -9.27
CA SER A 112 9.69 4.04 -8.23
C SER A 112 10.63 4.14 -7.03
N PHE A 113 10.15 3.78 -5.84
CA PHE A 113 10.96 3.87 -4.63
C PHE A 113 10.46 2.93 -3.53
N THR A 114 11.31 2.72 -2.54
CA THR A 114 10.95 2.09 -1.27
C THR A 114 11.29 3.02 -0.13
N VAL A 115 10.41 3.09 0.87
CA VAL A 115 10.69 3.72 2.16
C VAL A 115 10.63 2.69 3.27
N LYS A 116 11.60 2.74 4.18
CA LYS A 116 11.64 1.92 5.40
C LYS A 116 12.10 2.77 6.58
N ARG A 117 11.78 2.37 7.81
CA ARG A 117 12.35 3.04 8.99
C ARG A 117 13.81 2.63 9.16
N SER A 118 14.68 3.60 9.43
CA SER A 118 16.12 3.37 9.60
C SER A 118 16.48 2.45 10.76
N ASN A 119 15.57 2.30 11.73
CA ASN A 119 15.74 1.45 12.91
C ASN A 119 15.05 0.08 12.80
N GLY A 120 14.49 -0.25 11.63
CA GLY A 120 13.79 -1.51 11.40
C GLY A 120 12.43 -1.64 12.11
N GLN A 121 11.93 -0.58 12.74
CA GLN A 121 10.60 -0.58 13.34
C GLN A 121 9.50 -0.43 12.28
N SER A 122 8.27 -0.75 12.66
CA SER A 122 7.09 -0.46 11.84
C SER A 122 6.74 1.03 11.84
N PHE A 123 6.15 1.48 10.73
CA PHE A 123 5.54 2.80 10.57
C PHE A 123 4.18 2.85 11.29
N VAL A 124 3.17 2.25 10.67
CA VAL A 124 1.76 2.17 11.10
C VAL A 124 1.27 0.75 10.80
N ASP A 125 0.33 0.25 11.60
CA ASP A 125 -0.35 -1.05 11.39
C ASP A 125 0.59 -2.25 11.15
N GLY A 126 1.77 -2.24 11.78
CA GLY A 126 2.78 -3.29 11.62
C GLY A 126 3.61 -3.22 10.34
N ILE A 127 3.33 -2.28 9.44
CA ILE A 127 4.04 -2.11 8.16
C ILE A 127 5.46 -1.61 8.39
N THR A 128 6.46 -2.32 7.89
CA THR A 128 7.90 -1.99 8.04
C THR A 128 8.46 -1.23 6.82
N ALA A 129 7.85 -1.40 5.65
CA ALA A 129 8.24 -0.68 4.43
C ALA A 129 7.05 -0.42 3.51
N PHE A 130 7.10 0.68 2.76
CA PHE A 130 6.22 0.92 1.61
C PHE A 130 7.04 0.90 0.33
N VAL A 131 6.49 0.30 -0.71
CA VAL A 131 7.07 0.22 -2.05
C VAL A 131 6.08 0.88 -3.01
N ALA A 132 6.52 1.92 -3.70
CA ALA A 132 5.76 2.59 -4.74
C ALA A 132 6.40 2.27 -6.10
N GLU A 133 5.63 1.67 -7.00
CA GLU A 133 6.03 1.32 -8.36
C GLU A 133 5.29 2.23 -9.34
N LEU A 134 6.00 3.18 -9.96
CA LEU A 134 5.38 4.18 -10.80
C LEU A 134 4.91 3.57 -12.13
N ASP A 135 3.60 3.65 -12.37
CA ASP A 135 2.98 3.37 -13.67
C ASP A 135 3.05 4.62 -14.57
N SER A 136 2.95 5.81 -13.97
CA SER A 136 3.02 7.09 -14.67
C SER A 136 3.57 8.20 -13.77
N LYS A 137 3.55 9.45 -14.24
CA LYS A 137 3.98 10.61 -13.45
C LYS A 137 3.07 10.92 -12.26
N THR A 138 1.85 10.40 -12.26
CA THR A 138 0.79 10.74 -11.28
C THR A 138 0.12 9.52 -10.67
N ALA A 139 0.50 8.31 -11.06
CA ALA A 139 -0.07 7.05 -10.55
C ALA A 139 1.03 6.01 -10.32
N ALA A 140 0.89 5.24 -9.25
CA ALA A 140 1.80 4.17 -8.88
C ALA A 140 1.05 3.01 -8.21
N GLY A 141 1.50 1.78 -8.41
CA GLY A 141 1.13 0.65 -7.55
C GLY A 141 1.79 0.80 -6.18
N LEU A 142 1.01 0.72 -5.11
CA LEU A 142 1.51 0.81 -3.73
C LEU A 142 1.44 -0.55 -3.06
N SER A 143 2.56 -0.99 -2.49
CA SER A 143 2.66 -2.21 -1.70
C SER A 143 3.26 -1.91 -0.33
N ALA A 144 2.93 -2.73 0.67
CA ALA A 144 3.48 -2.67 2.01
C ALA A 144 4.14 -3.98 2.39
N ARG A 145 5.26 -3.88 3.10
CA ARG A 145 5.94 -5.02 3.71
C ARG A 145 5.63 -5.06 5.20
N ASP A 146 5.26 -6.22 5.72
CA ASP A 146 5.00 -6.40 7.15
C ASP A 146 6.29 -6.74 7.94
N ALA A 147 6.14 -7.14 9.21
CA ALA A 147 7.27 -7.55 10.05
C ALA A 147 7.84 -8.93 9.71
N ASN A 148 7.06 -9.79 9.05
CA ASN A 148 7.50 -11.10 8.57
C ASN A 148 8.28 -11.00 7.25
N GLY A 149 8.18 -9.85 6.59
CA GLY A 149 8.80 -9.58 5.31
C GLY A 149 7.88 -9.88 4.13
N ASP A 150 6.61 -10.20 4.37
CA ASP A 150 5.62 -10.44 3.33
C ASP A 150 5.22 -9.13 2.66
N LEU A 151 5.17 -9.13 1.33
CA LEU A 151 4.80 -7.96 0.52
C LEU A 151 3.34 -8.08 0.08
N THR A 152 2.50 -7.15 0.51
CA THR A 152 1.08 -7.10 0.17
C THR A 152 0.80 -5.88 -0.71
N TYR A 153 0.11 -6.09 -1.83
CA TYR A 153 -0.36 -5.01 -2.69
C TYR A 153 -1.55 -4.30 -2.04
N LEU A 154 -1.47 -2.97 -1.92
CA LEU A 154 -2.48 -2.12 -1.27
C LEU A 154 -3.38 -1.39 -2.26
N GLY A 155 -3.10 -1.47 -3.57
CA GLY A 155 -3.85 -0.78 -4.60
C GLY A 155 -3.04 0.31 -5.31
N VAL A 156 -3.74 1.13 -6.08
CA VAL A 156 -3.15 2.27 -6.78
C VAL A 156 -3.08 3.46 -5.84
N ALA A 157 -1.94 4.15 -5.86
CA ALA A 157 -1.75 5.44 -5.22
C ALA A 157 -1.59 6.53 -6.27
N GLU A 158 -2.25 7.65 -6.05
CA GLU A 158 -2.14 8.85 -6.88
C GLU A 158 -1.21 9.86 -6.23
N LYS A 159 -0.50 10.61 -7.07
CA LYS A 159 0.36 11.68 -6.58
C LYS A 159 -0.50 12.86 -6.13
N SER A 160 -0.35 13.30 -4.89
CA SER A 160 -1.17 14.37 -4.33
C SER A 160 -0.99 15.69 -5.10
N PRO A 161 -2.07 16.40 -5.46
CA PRO A 161 -2.00 17.71 -6.10
C PRO A 161 -1.65 18.83 -5.11
N VAL A 162 -1.80 18.58 -3.80
CA VAL A 162 -1.54 19.55 -2.74
C VAL A 162 -0.09 19.47 -2.27
N ASP A 163 0.43 18.25 -2.10
CA ASP A 163 1.82 18.01 -1.69
C ASP A 163 2.50 17.02 -2.62
N GLY A 164 3.39 17.53 -3.48
CA GLY A 164 4.10 16.71 -4.47
C GLY A 164 5.06 15.65 -3.89
N ALA A 165 5.26 15.63 -2.57
CA ALA A 165 5.98 14.56 -1.87
C ALA A 165 5.09 13.37 -1.49
N CYS A 166 3.76 13.53 -1.53
CA CYS A 166 2.79 12.56 -1.05
C CYS A 166 2.18 11.72 -2.18
N TRP A 167 2.03 10.43 -1.89
CA TRP A 167 1.26 9.46 -2.66
C TRP A 167 0.10 8.98 -1.81
N GLU A 168 -1.11 9.08 -2.36
CA GLU A 168 -2.37 8.86 -1.65
C GLU A 168 -3.08 7.64 -2.27
N SER A 169 -3.36 6.63 -1.47
CA SER A 169 -4.22 5.50 -1.81
C SER A 169 -5.49 5.54 -0.96
N GLU A 170 -6.41 4.60 -1.19
CA GLU A 170 -7.68 4.50 -0.43
C GLU A 170 -7.46 4.46 1.09
N ASN A 171 -6.43 3.72 1.53
CA ASN A 171 -6.20 3.43 2.95
C ASN A 171 -4.90 4.03 3.51
N HIS A 172 -4.04 4.63 2.68
CA HIS A 172 -2.74 5.12 3.14
C HIS A 172 -2.33 6.39 2.42
N SER A 173 -1.61 7.26 3.13
CA SER A 173 -0.86 8.37 2.54
C SER A 173 0.61 8.23 2.90
N VAL A 174 1.49 8.27 1.89
CA VAL A 174 2.94 8.13 2.04
C VAL A 174 3.63 9.37 1.47
N CYS A 175 4.16 10.22 2.35
CA CYS A 175 4.90 11.42 1.98
C CYS A 175 6.38 11.26 2.25
N VAL A 176 7.22 11.63 1.27
CA VAL A 176 8.68 11.50 1.35
C VAL A 176 9.35 12.82 0.98
N TYR A 177 9.96 13.47 1.96
CA TYR A 177 10.64 14.74 1.79
C TYR A 177 12.16 14.52 1.79
N ALA A 178 12.82 14.98 0.72
CA ALA A 178 14.28 14.94 0.66
C ALA A 178 14.89 15.84 1.75
N LYS A 179 15.97 15.37 2.38
CA LYS A 179 16.83 16.18 3.24
C LYS A 179 17.95 16.85 2.45
#